data_AF-A0A2N7CJ47-F1
#
_entry.id   AF-A0A2N7CJ47-F1
#
_cell.length_a   1.000
_cell.length_b   1.000
_cell.length_c   1.000
_cell.angle_alpha   90.00
_cell.angle_beta   90.00
_cell.angle_gamma   90.00
#
_symmetry.space_group_name_H-M   'P 1'
#
loop_
_entity.id
_entity.type
_entity.pdbx_description
1 polymer ?
#
loop_
_entity_poly.entity_id
_entity_poly.type
_entity_poly.pdbx_seq_one_letter_code
_entity_poly.pdbx_strand_id
1 'polypeptide(L)'
;MKFWQIGLLSLGLVGCAQTPENPAPPPAQSVVVTACAETLTQKDERQAPYAYQQAFLACQEPIRDEALVRRYVDSLILTGQYQGIKSGAAFPENVVPKLVEQWRRWAKENL
;
A
#
# COMPACT_ATOMS: atom_id res chain seq x y z
N MET A 1 -21.49 13.26 -53.15
CA MET A 1 -20.58 12.15 -53.50
C MET A 1 -19.31 12.74 -54.08
N LYS A 2 -18.13 12.44 -53.53
CA LYS A 2 -16.85 12.98 -54.00
C LYS A 2 -15.78 11.90 -53.83
N PHE A 3 -15.24 11.44 -54.96
CA PHE A 3 -14.01 10.64 -55.02
C PHE A 3 -12.81 11.52 -54.63
N TRP A 4 -11.66 10.92 -54.33
CA TRP A 4 -10.40 11.14 -55.05
C TRP A 4 -9.28 10.23 -54.47
N GLN A 5 -8.37 9.85 -55.36
CA GLN A 5 -7.34 8.82 -55.26
C GLN A 5 -6.04 9.25 -54.51
N ILE A 6 -5.09 8.29 -54.49
CA ILE A 6 -3.61 8.39 -54.39
C ILE A 6 -3.12 8.14 -52.95
N GLY A 7 -2.14 7.28 -52.66
CA GLY A 7 -1.18 6.54 -53.48
C GLY A 7 -0.16 5.87 -52.55
N LEU A 8 0.57 4.90 -53.09
CA LEU A 8 1.61 4.12 -52.43
C LEU A 8 2.72 4.94 -51.76
N LEU A 9 3.22 4.47 -50.61
CA LEU A 9 4.59 4.71 -50.14
C LEU A 9 5.10 3.55 -49.26
N SER A 10 5.75 2.60 -49.93
CA SER A 10 7.14 2.14 -49.74
C SER A 10 7.78 1.98 -48.35
N LEU A 11 8.31 0.76 -48.17
CA LEU A 11 9.62 0.38 -47.61
C LEU A 11 9.92 0.53 -46.11
N GLY A 12 10.31 -0.60 -45.50
CA GLY A 12 11.07 -0.67 -44.25
C GLY A 12 11.25 -2.09 -43.73
N LEU A 13 12.12 -2.89 -44.36
CA LEU A 13 12.69 -4.11 -43.78
C LEU A 13 13.59 -3.74 -42.59
N VAL A 14 13.30 -4.23 -41.36
CA VAL A 14 14.25 -4.73 -40.34
C VAL A 14 13.38 -5.52 -39.34
N GLY A 15 13.38 -6.85 -39.29
CA GLY A 15 14.39 -7.63 -38.59
C GLY A 15 14.16 -7.64 -37.06
N CYS A 16 13.14 -8.35 -36.57
CA CYS A 16 13.07 -8.75 -35.16
C CYS A 16 13.52 -10.21 -35.04
N ALA A 17 14.82 -10.44 -35.23
CA ALA A 17 15.48 -11.58 -34.61
C ALA A 17 15.83 -11.13 -33.19
N GLN A 18 14.97 -11.44 -32.22
CA GLN A 18 15.32 -11.34 -30.81
C GLN A 18 15.06 -12.69 -30.16
N THR A 19 16.19 -13.36 -29.94
CA THR A 19 16.52 -14.48 -29.08
C THR A 19 15.52 -14.71 -27.94
N PRO A 20 15.19 -15.97 -27.58
CA PRO A 20 14.39 -16.23 -26.39
C PRO A 20 15.16 -15.70 -25.18
N GLU A 21 14.72 -14.56 -24.68
CA GLU A 21 15.23 -13.94 -23.47
C GLU A 21 14.88 -14.87 -22.32
N ASN A 22 15.87 -15.63 -21.89
CA ASN A 22 15.85 -16.42 -20.67
C ASN A 22 15.44 -15.45 -19.54
N PRO A 23 14.28 -15.61 -18.89
CA PRO A 23 13.90 -14.72 -17.81
C PRO A 23 14.88 -14.98 -16.68
N ALA A 24 15.85 -14.08 -16.50
CA ALA A 24 16.63 -14.03 -15.28
C ALA A 24 15.62 -13.88 -14.13
N PRO A 25 15.62 -14.78 -13.13
CA PRO A 25 14.74 -14.61 -11.99
C PRO A 25 15.04 -13.23 -11.38
N PRO A 26 14.01 -12.44 -11.05
CA PRO A 26 14.22 -11.12 -10.47
C PRO A 26 15.14 -11.25 -9.25
N PRO A 27 16.05 -10.27 -9.02
CA PRO A 27 16.93 -10.32 -7.87
C PRO A 27 16.05 -10.47 -6.63
N ALA A 28 16.40 -11.43 -5.77
CA ALA A 28 15.73 -11.67 -4.50
C ALA A 28 15.91 -10.45 -3.58
N GLN A 29 15.12 -9.42 -3.84
CA GLN A 29 14.94 -8.25 -3.00
C GLN A 29 13.47 -8.21 -2.67
N SER A 30 13.12 -8.89 -1.59
CA SER A 30 12.28 -8.35 -0.51
C SER A 30 11.88 -9.50 0.37
N VAL A 31 12.32 -9.40 1.62
CA VAL A 31 11.80 -10.14 2.75
C VAL A 31 10.28 -10.22 2.63
N VAL A 32 9.73 -11.43 2.82
CA VAL A 32 8.31 -11.74 2.84
C VAL A 32 7.55 -10.72 3.72
N VAL A 33 6.94 -9.72 3.08
CA VAL A 33 6.08 -8.68 3.67
C VAL A 33 4.99 -8.43 2.63
N THR A 34 4.16 -9.43 2.34
CA THR A 34 3.57 -9.47 0.98
C THR A 34 2.08 -9.83 0.89
N ALA A 35 1.33 -9.95 2.00
CA ALA A 35 -0.13 -10.15 1.90
C ALA A 35 -0.92 -9.01 2.55
N CYS A 36 -0.76 -8.81 3.86
CA CYS A 36 -1.56 -7.81 4.57
C CYS A 36 -1.13 -6.38 4.25
N ALA A 37 0.18 -6.11 4.21
CA ALA A 37 0.72 -4.80 3.88
C ALA A 37 0.31 -4.32 2.47
N GLU A 38 0.32 -5.22 1.49
CA GLU A 38 -0.15 -4.92 0.13
C GLU A 38 -1.66 -4.63 0.11
N THR A 39 -2.45 -5.43 0.82
CA THR A 39 -3.90 -5.24 0.95
C THR A 39 -4.23 -3.88 1.59
N LEU A 40 -3.49 -3.49 2.62
CA LEU A 40 -3.64 -2.19 3.27
C LEU A 40 -3.19 -1.03 2.38
N THR A 41 -2.18 -1.24 1.53
CA THR A 41 -1.71 -0.21 0.60
C THR A 41 -2.78 0.16 -0.42
N GLN A 42 -3.60 -0.81 -0.84
CA GLN A 42 -4.67 -0.61 -1.83
C GLN A 42 -5.98 -0.02 -1.27
N LYS A 43 -6.16 0.02 0.05
CA LYS A 43 -7.37 0.55 0.70
C LYS A 43 -7.17 1.99 1.12
N ASP A 44 -8.14 2.87 0.89
CA ASP A 44 -8.10 4.26 1.36
C ASP A 44 -8.75 4.40 2.75
N GLU A 45 -7.94 4.75 3.74
CA GLU A 45 -8.37 4.94 5.14
C GLU A 45 -9.37 6.09 5.32
N ARG A 46 -9.44 7.03 4.37
CA ARG A 46 -10.35 8.19 4.43
C ARG A 46 -11.71 7.87 3.82
N GLN A 47 -11.74 7.06 2.77
CA GLN A 47 -13.00 6.66 2.12
C GLN A 47 -13.79 5.67 2.96
N ALA A 48 -13.10 4.73 3.61
CA ALA A 48 -13.75 3.69 4.41
C ALA A 48 -12.94 3.37 5.69
N PRO A 49 -12.91 4.28 6.68
CA PRO A 49 -12.02 4.16 7.84
C PRO A 49 -12.27 2.90 8.67
N TYR A 50 -13.53 2.53 8.91
CA TYR A 50 -13.84 1.29 9.63
C TYR A 50 -13.37 0.03 8.88
N ALA A 51 -13.51 0.01 7.55
CA ALA A 51 -13.06 -1.12 6.73
C ALA A 51 -11.52 -1.21 6.70
N TYR A 52 -10.83 -0.06 6.70
CA TYR A 52 -9.38 -0.01 6.83
C TYR A 52 -8.93 -0.56 8.18
N GLN A 53 -9.57 -0.15 9.28
CA GLN A 53 -9.28 -0.67 10.63
C GLN A 53 -9.46 -2.18 10.72
N GLN A 54 -10.56 -2.70 10.19
CA GLN A 54 -10.82 -4.14 10.18
C GLN A 54 -9.74 -4.90 9.39
N ALA A 55 -9.32 -4.38 8.24
CA ALA A 55 -8.24 -4.98 7.46
C ALA A 55 -6.90 -4.93 8.22
N PHE A 56 -6.62 -3.83 8.93
CA PHE A 56 -5.40 -3.67 9.70
C PHE A 56 -5.35 -4.62 10.90
N LEU A 57 -6.46 -4.74 11.63
CA LEU A 57 -6.61 -5.66 12.76
C LEU A 57 -6.59 -7.14 12.34
N ALA A 58 -6.92 -7.43 11.07
CA ALA A 58 -6.86 -8.79 10.51
C ALA A 58 -5.44 -9.22 10.11
N CYS A 59 -4.47 -8.28 10.04
CA CYS A 59 -3.08 -8.64 9.81
C CYS A 59 -2.54 -9.47 10.98
N GLN A 60 -1.90 -10.60 10.68
CA GLN A 60 -1.26 -11.44 11.70
C GLN A 60 0.26 -11.22 11.74
N GLU A 61 0.83 -10.71 10.65
CA GLU A 61 2.26 -10.46 10.55
C GLU A 61 2.68 -9.23 11.37
N PRO A 62 3.94 -9.17 11.85
CA PRO A 62 4.44 -7.98 12.55
C PRO A 62 4.40 -6.72 11.66
N ILE A 63 3.71 -5.67 12.12
CA ILE A 63 3.59 -4.39 11.41
C ILE A 63 4.71 -3.47 11.88
N ARG A 64 5.72 -3.29 11.02
CA ARG A 64 6.91 -2.47 11.26
C ARG A 64 6.92 -1.17 10.45
N ASP A 65 6.05 -1.07 9.46
CA ASP A 65 5.97 0.09 8.58
C ASP A 65 5.21 1.23 9.26
N GLU A 66 5.92 2.33 9.51
CA GLU A 66 5.36 3.54 10.13
C GLU A 66 4.24 4.16 9.28
N ALA A 67 4.31 4.07 7.95
CA ALA A 67 3.30 4.61 7.06
C ALA A 67 1.97 3.86 7.21
N LEU A 68 2.00 2.53 7.33
CA LEU A 68 0.79 1.73 7.58
C LEU A 68 0.20 2.04 8.96
N VAL A 69 1.02 2.14 10.00
CA VAL A 69 0.56 2.51 11.34
C VAL A 69 -0.04 3.91 11.34
N ARG A 70 0.58 4.88 10.65
CA ARG A 70 0.05 6.25 10.51
C ARG A 70 -1.34 6.25 9.89
N ARG A 71 -1.53 5.54 8.78
CA ARG A 71 -2.83 5.45 8.09
C ARG A 71 -3.89 4.81 8.98
N TYR A 72 -3.50 3.83 9.80
CA TYR A 72 -4.37 3.27 10.82
C TYR A 72 -4.74 4.32 11.89
N VAL A 73 -3.78 5.09 12.42
CA VAL A 73 -4.07 6.20 13.34
C VAL A 73 -5.01 7.23 12.71
N ASP A 74 -4.79 7.61 11.45
CA ASP A 74 -5.66 8.52 10.72
C ASP A 74 -7.10 7.97 10.65
N SER A 75 -7.26 6.67 10.38
CA SER A 75 -8.58 6.02 10.40
C SER A 75 -9.24 6.07 11.79
N LEU A 76 -8.46 5.90 12.87
CA LEU A 76 -8.95 5.98 14.25
C LEU A 76 -9.41 7.41 14.60
N ILE A 77 -8.67 8.42 14.12
CA ILE A 77 -9.03 9.83 14.25
C ILE A 77 -10.34 10.13 13.54
N LEU A 78 -10.48 9.68 12.29
CA LEU A 78 -11.70 9.86 11.48
C LEU A 78 -12.94 9.21 12.11
N THR A 79 -12.75 8.21 12.98
CA THR A 79 -13.83 7.49 13.69
C THR A 79 -13.96 7.88 15.16
N GLY A 80 -13.20 8.89 15.63
CA GLY A 80 -13.30 9.42 16.98
C GLY A 80 -12.71 8.55 18.09
N GLN A 81 -11.88 7.55 17.77
CA GLN A 81 -11.31 6.60 18.73
C GLN A 81 -10.07 7.14 19.48
N TYR A 82 -10.09 8.41 19.85
CA TYR A 82 -8.93 9.12 20.43
C TYR A 82 -8.39 8.48 21.71
N GLN A 83 -9.28 8.01 22.59
CA GLN A 83 -8.89 7.36 23.85
C GLN A 83 -8.15 6.04 23.62
N GLY A 84 -8.51 5.30 22.56
CA GLY A 84 -7.79 4.10 22.15
C GLY A 84 -6.36 4.41 21.71
N ILE A 85 -6.15 5.55 21.03
CA ILE A 85 -4.81 6.02 20.64
C ILE A 85 -4.01 6.47 21.87
N LYS A 86 -4.60 7.32 22.75
CA LYS A 86 -3.94 7.86 23.96
C LYS A 86 -3.55 6.79 24.99
N SER A 87 -4.32 5.71 25.07
CA SER A 87 -4.03 4.58 25.95
C SER A 87 -3.08 3.56 25.31
N GLY A 88 -3.05 3.50 23.98
CA GLY A 88 -2.38 2.44 23.22
C GLY A 88 -3.26 1.20 22.99
N ALA A 89 -4.47 1.15 23.55
CA ALA A 89 -5.36 -0.01 23.47
C ALA A 89 -5.94 -0.27 22.07
N ALA A 90 -5.91 0.73 21.18
CA ALA A 90 -6.38 0.55 19.80
C ALA A 90 -5.35 -0.17 18.90
N PHE A 91 -4.11 -0.36 19.35
CA PHE A 91 -3.08 -1.02 18.54
C PHE A 91 -3.06 -2.52 18.83
N PRO A 92 -3.13 -3.38 17.79
CA PRO A 92 -2.99 -4.82 17.99
C PRO A 92 -1.55 -5.19 18.36
N GLU A 93 -1.37 -6.34 19.00
CA GLU A 93 -0.09 -6.80 19.57
C GLU A 93 1.02 -7.00 18.53
N ASN A 94 0.66 -7.20 17.26
CA ASN A 94 1.60 -7.34 16.16
C ASN A 94 2.19 -6.01 15.67
N VAL A 95 1.72 -4.85 16.16
CA VAL A 95 2.39 -3.57 15.93
C VAL A 95 3.62 -3.47 16.83
N VAL A 96 4.76 -3.09 16.26
CA VAL A 96 6.00 -2.95 17.04
C VAL A 96 5.79 -1.97 18.21
N PRO A 97 6.13 -2.34 19.46
CA PRO A 97 5.86 -1.52 20.65
C PRO A 97 6.41 -0.09 20.58
N LYS A 98 7.54 0.10 19.89
CA LYS A 98 8.13 1.43 19.67
C LYS A 98 7.17 2.37 18.90
N LEU A 99 6.49 1.86 17.88
CA LEU A 99 5.53 2.64 17.09
C LEU A 99 4.27 2.93 17.90
N VAL A 100 3.79 1.95 18.68
CA VAL A 100 2.66 2.16 19.60
C VAL A 100 2.98 3.30 20.58
N GLU A 101 4.15 3.28 21.20
CA GLU A 101 4.53 4.29 22.18
C GLU A 101 4.75 5.68 21.55
N GLN A 102 5.31 5.73 20.34
CA GLN A 102 5.45 6.97 19.56
C GLN A 102 4.07 7.61 19.32
N TRP A 103 3.11 6.85 18.80
CA TRP A 103 1.78 7.37 18.51
C TRP A 103 0.98 7.68 19.77
N ARG A 104 1.13 6.89 20.84
CA ARG A 104 0.52 7.17 22.14
C ARG A 104 0.99 8.51 22.70
N ARG A 105 2.30 8.79 22.65
CA ARG A 105 2.87 10.06 23.11
C ARG A 105 2.36 11.23 22.27
N TRP A 106 2.47 11.11 20.96
CA TRP A 106 1.93 12.11 20.03
C TRP A 106 0.45 12.41 20.30
N ALA A 107 -0.38 11.38 20.50
CA ALA A 107 -1.81 11.53 20.75
C ALA A 107 -2.14 12.22 22.08
N LYS A 108 -1.30 12.06 23.10
CA LYS A 108 -1.47 12.78 24.37
C LYS A 108 -1.18 14.27 24.25
N GLU A 109 -0.34 14.65 23.29
CA GLU A 109 0.09 16.02 23.07
C GLU A 109 -0.78 16.76 22.05
N ASN A 110 -1.41 16.05 21.11
CA ASN A 110 -2.04 16.64 19.92
C ASN A 110 -3.55 16.34 19.75
N LEU A 111 -4.11 15.40 20.51
CA LEU A 111 -5.54 15.04 20.50
C LEU A 111 -6.15 15.28 21.87
#